data_AF-A0A7W1N135-F1
#
_entry.id   AF-A0A7W1N135-F1
#
_cell.length_a   1.000
_cell.length_b   1.000
_cell.length_c   1.000
_cell.angle_alpha   90.00
_cell.angle_beta   90.00
_cell.angle_gamma   90.00
#
_symmetry.space_group_name_H-M   'P 1'
#
loop_
_entity.id
_entity.type
_entity.pdbx_description
1 polymer ?
#
loop_
_entity_poly.entity_id
_entity_poly.type
_entity_poly.pdbx_seq_one_letter_code
_entity_poly.pdbx_strand_id
1 'polypeptide(L)'
;DKDISLYINSPGGSVYSGLAIYDTMRYVKPDVQTICFGVAMSMGSLLLTGGAEGKRLALPNARILIHQPTSGFEGQASDIEIHAREVLALRERVDEIYARHTGRPVDEVHDDMDRDRFFTPEEAMDYGLIDRVLETHELTRLPYGFVPEEGREEEAEGL
;
A
#
# COMPACT_ATOMS: atom_id res chain seq x y z
N ASP A 1 -18.79 0.62 -14.48
CA ASP A 1 -17.32 0.66 -14.64
C ASP A 1 -16.68 -0.49 -13.88
N LYS A 2 -15.50 -0.96 -14.30
CA LYS A 2 -14.76 -2.04 -13.64
C LYS A 2 -13.69 -1.46 -12.74
N ASP A 3 -13.52 -2.01 -11.55
CA ASP A 3 -12.45 -1.65 -10.62
C ASP A 3 -11.05 -1.83 -11.26
N ILE A 4 -10.10 -1.03 -10.78
CA ILE A 4 -8.67 -1.16 -11.10
C ILE A 4 -7.98 -1.83 -9.91
N SER A 5 -7.26 -2.93 -10.14
CA SER A 5 -6.39 -3.54 -9.12
C SER A 5 -4.95 -3.06 -9.28
N LEU A 6 -4.43 -2.40 -8.25
CA LEU A 6 -3.06 -1.95 -8.12
C LEU A 6 -2.29 -2.87 -7.17
N TYR A 7 -1.34 -3.64 -7.73
CA TYR A 7 -0.46 -4.54 -6.98
C TYR A 7 0.81 -3.79 -6.59
N ILE A 8 1.13 -3.76 -5.29
CA ILE A 8 2.19 -2.92 -4.72
C ILE A 8 3.26 -3.81 -4.10
N ASN A 9 4.47 -3.71 -4.64
CA ASN A 9 5.71 -4.19 -4.02
C ASN A 9 6.74 -3.07 -4.13
N SER A 10 6.81 -2.19 -3.14
CA SER A 10 7.60 -0.96 -3.23
C SER A 10 8.20 -0.55 -1.89
N PRO A 11 9.51 -0.22 -1.85
CA PRO A 11 10.14 0.40 -0.69
C PRO A 11 9.84 1.91 -0.58
N GLY A 12 9.02 2.47 -1.49
CA GLY A 12 8.77 3.91 -1.59
C GLY A 12 9.64 4.59 -2.64
N GLY A 13 9.92 5.88 -2.46
CA GLY A 13 10.70 6.68 -3.40
C GLY A 13 10.35 8.17 -3.31
N SER A 14 10.38 8.85 -4.47
CA SER A 14 10.03 10.27 -4.60
C SER A 14 8.62 10.56 -4.11
N VAL A 15 8.49 11.50 -3.16
CA VAL A 15 7.21 11.88 -2.55
C VAL A 15 6.25 12.48 -3.59
N TYR A 16 6.69 13.46 -4.37
CA TYR A 16 5.82 14.07 -5.38
C TYR A 16 5.41 13.10 -6.48
N SER A 17 6.27 12.16 -6.87
CA SER A 17 5.89 11.11 -7.82
C SER A 17 4.82 10.19 -7.26
N GLY A 18 4.92 9.84 -5.97
CA GLY A 18 3.88 9.07 -5.28
C GLY A 18 2.58 9.86 -5.11
N LEU A 19 2.66 11.16 -4.80
CA LEU A 19 1.47 12.02 -4.70
C LEU A 19 0.75 12.16 -6.05
N ALA A 20 1.48 12.24 -7.16
CA ALA A 20 0.86 12.24 -8.49
C ALA A 20 0.09 10.94 -8.80
N ILE A 21 0.64 9.79 -8.37
CA ILE A 21 -0.06 8.49 -8.49
C ILE A 21 -1.30 8.48 -7.58
N TYR A 22 -1.15 8.91 -6.32
CA TYR A 22 -2.25 9.00 -5.37
C TYR A 22 -3.38 9.88 -5.92
N ASP A 23 -3.07 11.07 -6.41
CA ASP A 23 -4.08 11.97 -6.99
C ASP A 23 -4.73 11.34 -8.22
N THR A 24 -3.98 10.61 -9.04
CA THR A 24 -4.54 9.86 -10.17
C THR A 24 -5.54 8.81 -9.69
N MET A 25 -5.22 8.04 -8.64
CA MET A 25 -6.13 7.06 -8.05
C MET A 25 -7.43 7.69 -7.55
N ARG A 26 -7.37 8.94 -7.05
CA ARG A 26 -8.54 9.69 -6.56
C ARG A 26 -9.31 10.40 -7.69
N TYR A 27 -8.65 10.71 -8.80
CA TYR A 27 -9.21 11.48 -9.91
C TYR A 27 -9.97 10.60 -10.91
N VAL A 28 -9.49 9.38 -11.15
CA VAL A 28 -10.14 8.45 -12.07
C VAL A 28 -11.49 7.99 -11.52
N LYS A 29 -12.44 7.69 -12.42
CA LYS A 29 -13.79 7.25 -12.03
C LYS A 29 -13.85 5.86 -11.37
N PRO A 30 -13.08 4.85 -11.82
CA PRO A 30 -13.15 3.53 -11.20
C PRO A 30 -12.52 3.53 -9.81
N ASP A 31 -13.06 2.71 -8.92
CA ASP A 31 -12.40 2.44 -7.65
C ASP A 31 -11.05 1.76 -7.90
N VAL A 32 -10.02 2.22 -7.19
CA VAL A 32 -8.71 1.60 -7.19
C VAL A 32 -8.56 0.72 -5.96
N GLN A 33 -8.64 -0.60 -6.17
CA GLN A 33 -8.26 -1.60 -5.18
C GLN A 33 -6.74 -1.66 -5.08
N THR A 34 -6.21 -1.70 -3.87
CA THR A 34 -4.76 -1.78 -3.63
C THR A 34 -4.42 -3.08 -2.93
N ILE A 35 -3.32 -3.72 -3.34
CA ILE A 35 -2.92 -5.02 -2.79
C ILE A 35 -1.42 -5.03 -2.54
N CYS A 36 -1.01 -5.19 -1.28
CA CYS A 36 0.39 -5.35 -0.92
C CYS A 36 0.86 -6.80 -1.19
N PHE A 37 1.83 -6.92 -2.10
CA PHE A 37 2.55 -8.15 -2.43
C PHE A 37 4.02 -7.99 -2.04
N GLY A 38 4.40 -8.48 -0.87
CA GLY A 38 5.77 -8.33 -0.36
C GLY A 38 5.88 -7.10 0.54
N VAL A 39 6.23 -5.93 0.01
CA VAL A 39 6.40 -4.73 0.85
C VAL A 39 5.63 -3.52 0.33
N ALA A 40 5.14 -2.70 1.25
CA ALA A 40 4.63 -1.37 0.96
C ALA A 40 5.19 -0.42 2.03
N MET A 41 6.25 0.31 1.69
CA MET A 41 6.96 1.18 2.63
C MET A 41 6.93 2.62 2.13
N SER A 42 6.90 3.60 3.04
CA SER A 42 6.99 5.02 2.69
C SER A 42 5.89 5.44 1.71
N MET A 43 6.21 5.93 0.51
CA MET A 43 5.17 6.22 -0.50
C MET A 43 4.44 4.97 -0.99
N GLY A 44 5.04 3.77 -0.88
CA GLY A 44 4.37 2.51 -1.18
C GLY A 44 3.21 2.23 -0.22
N SER A 45 3.38 2.46 1.08
CA SER A 45 2.30 2.34 2.06
C SER A 45 1.26 3.44 1.92
N LEU A 46 1.64 4.65 1.50
CA LEU A 46 0.68 5.73 1.24
C LEU A 46 -0.24 5.35 0.10
N LEU A 47 0.32 4.82 -1.00
CA LEU A 47 -0.47 4.34 -2.13
C LEU A 47 -1.35 3.15 -1.73
N LEU A 48 -0.84 2.21 -0.94
CA LEU A 48 -1.64 1.11 -0.39
C LEU A 48 -2.83 1.64 0.41
N THR A 49 -2.57 2.54 1.35
CA THR A 49 -3.55 3.12 2.27
C THR A 49 -4.57 4.01 1.54
N GLY A 50 -4.16 4.64 0.44
CA GLY A 50 -4.99 5.54 -0.39
C GLY A 50 -5.92 4.85 -1.38
N GLY A 51 -5.94 3.51 -1.40
CA GLY A 51 -6.93 2.73 -2.16
C GLY A 51 -8.37 3.04 -1.75
N ALA A 52 -9.32 2.55 -2.53
CA ALA A 52 -10.74 2.68 -2.20
C ALA A 52 -11.08 1.98 -0.88
N GLU A 53 -11.94 2.61 -0.07
CA GLU A 53 -12.35 2.10 1.24
C GLU A 53 -12.97 0.70 1.13
N GLY A 54 -12.56 -0.22 2.01
CA GLY A 54 -12.95 -1.63 1.96
C GLY A 54 -12.25 -2.46 0.88
N LYS A 55 -11.35 -1.86 0.08
CA LYS A 55 -10.63 -2.49 -1.03
C LYS A 55 -9.10 -2.38 -0.91
N ARG A 56 -8.57 -2.21 0.30
CA ARG A 56 -7.13 -2.18 0.59
C ARG A 56 -6.72 -3.50 1.21
N LEU A 57 -5.83 -4.23 0.56
CA LEU A 57 -5.56 -5.64 0.86
C LEU A 57 -4.06 -5.87 1.08
N ALA A 58 -3.70 -6.88 1.86
CA ALA A 58 -2.33 -7.36 1.95
C ALA A 58 -2.26 -8.88 2.01
N LEU A 59 -1.16 -9.46 1.53
CA LEU A 59 -0.86 -10.87 1.74
C LEU A 59 -0.31 -11.14 3.16
N PRO A 60 -0.37 -12.38 3.67
CA PRO A 60 -0.05 -12.68 5.08
C PRO A 60 1.42 -12.46 5.46
N ASN A 61 2.32 -12.50 4.48
CA ASN A 61 3.75 -12.24 4.69
C ASN A 61 4.16 -10.81 4.32
N ALA A 62 3.19 -9.94 4.03
CA ALA A 62 3.50 -8.58 3.64
C ALA A 62 4.08 -7.78 4.82
N ARG A 63 4.91 -6.79 4.51
CA ARG A 63 5.39 -5.80 5.49
C ARG A 63 5.03 -4.41 5.03
N ILE A 64 4.36 -3.69 5.92
CA ILE A 64 3.99 -2.29 5.70
C ILE A 64 4.89 -1.43 6.61
N LEU A 65 5.36 -0.29 6.11
CA LEU A 65 6.12 0.67 6.92
C LEU A 65 5.68 2.09 6.63
N ILE A 66 5.40 2.86 7.68
CA ILE A 66 5.23 4.30 7.60
C ILE A 66 6.42 5.00 8.28
N HIS A 67 6.77 6.17 7.78
CA HIS A 67 7.79 7.05 8.32
C HIS A 67 7.64 8.45 7.70
N GLN A 68 8.25 9.45 8.31
CA GLN A 68 8.25 10.81 7.78
C GLN A 68 9.03 10.90 6.45
N PRO A 69 8.69 11.85 5.57
CA PRO A 69 9.50 12.16 4.40
C PRO A 69 10.96 12.48 4.78
N THR A 70 11.91 11.96 4.01
CA THR A 70 13.33 12.29 4.16
C THR A 70 13.75 13.26 3.04
N SER A 71 14.53 14.28 3.38
CA SER A 71 15.09 15.25 2.43
C SER A 71 16.49 15.69 2.87
N GLY A 72 17.27 16.19 1.92
CA GLY A 72 18.61 16.73 2.16
C GLY A 72 18.91 17.87 1.18
N PHE A 73 19.46 18.96 1.69
CA PHE A 73 19.78 20.17 0.93
C PHE A 73 20.98 20.88 1.55
N GLU A 74 21.77 21.54 0.71
CA GLU A 74 22.92 22.36 1.08
C GLU A 74 22.90 23.65 0.26
N GLY A 75 23.41 24.76 0.80
CA GLY A 75 23.38 26.04 0.10
C GLY A 75 23.43 27.25 1.02
N GLN A 76 22.95 28.40 0.52
CA GLN A 76 22.84 29.60 1.33
C GLN A 76 21.80 29.41 2.45
N ALA A 77 21.95 30.15 3.56
CA ALA A 77 21.01 30.05 4.67
C ALA A 77 19.55 30.28 4.26
N SER A 78 19.30 31.17 3.30
CA SER A 78 17.98 31.42 2.72
C SER A 78 17.43 30.22 1.96
N ASP A 79 18.26 29.51 1.20
CA ASP A 79 17.83 28.34 0.42
C ASP A 79 17.52 27.16 1.35
N ILE A 80 18.38 26.96 2.36
CA ILE A 80 18.16 25.96 3.42
C ILE A 80 16.82 26.23 4.13
N GLU A 81 16.53 27.48 4.49
CA GLU A 81 15.26 27.85 5.12
C GLU A 81 14.05 27.57 4.22
N ILE A 82 14.14 27.90 2.93
CA ILE A 82 13.06 27.63 1.96
C ILE A 82 12.78 26.13 1.87
N HIS A 83 13.82 25.31 1.71
CA HIS A 83 13.66 23.87 1.59
C HIS A 83 13.19 23.21 2.90
N ALA A 84 13.65 23.69 4.06
CA ALA A 84 13.19 23.19 5.34
C ALA A 84 11.67 23.41 5.52
N ARG A 85 11.18 24.61 5.17
CA ARG A 85 9.73 24.91 5.23
C ARG A 85 8.91 24.02 4.30
N GLU A 86 9.39 23.77 3.08
CA GLU A 86 8.68 22.88 2.14
C GLU A 86 8.61 21.45 2.65
N VAL A 87 9.70 20.92 3.23
CA VAL A 87 9.71 19.55 3.76
C VAL A 87 8.79 19.40 4.96
N LEU A 88 8.71 20.42 5.82
CA LEU A 88 7.75 20.43 6.94
C LEU A 88 6.31 20.44 6.44
N ALA A 89 5.98 21.30 5.47
CA ALA A 89 4.64 21.32 4.87
C ALA A 89 4.30 19.99 4.16
N LEU A 90 5.29 19.36 3.52
CA LEU A 90 5.11 18.07 2.88
C LEU A 90 4.88 16.95 3.89
N ARG A 91 5.56 16.98 5.04
CA ARG A 91 5.32 16.06 6.17
C ARG A 91 3.88 16.19 6.66
N GLU A 92 3.45 17.40 7.00
CA GLU A 92 2.07 17.68 7.44
C GLU A 92 1.05 17.15 6.44
N ARG A 93 1.28 17.39 5.14
CA ARG A 93 0.38 16.91 4.08
C ARG A 93 0.29 15.39 4.01
N VAL A 94 1.42 14.70 4.19
CA VAL A 94 1.46 13.23 4.19
C VAL A 94 0.71 12.69 5.42
N ASP A 95 0.92 13.29 6.59
CA ASP A 95 0.24 12.90 7.83
C ASP A 95 -1.29 13.04 7.71
N GLU A 96 -1.76 14.15 7.12
CA GLU A 96 -3.18 14.35 6.81
C GLU A 96 -3.77 13.29 5.88
N ILE A 97 -3.01 12.84 4.88
CA ILE A 97 -3.45 11.80 3.94
C ILE A 97 -3.60 10.47 4.66
N TYR A 98 -2.62 10.08 5.48
CA TYR A 98 -2.72 8.88 6.29
C TYR A 98 -3.90 8.96 7.25
N ALA A 99 -4.00 10.03 8.05
CA ALA A 99 -5.09 10.24 9.00
C ALA A 99 -6.48 10.14 8.35
N ARG A 100 -6.64 10.72 7.15
CA ARG A 100 -7.89 10.63 6.37
C ARG A 100 -8.30 9.19 6.09
N HIS A 101 -7.35 8.33 5.72
CA HIS A 101 -7.65 6.97 5.26
C HIS A 101 -7.60 5.93 6.38
N THR A 102 -6.86 6.19 7.45
CA THR A 102 -6.82 5.31 8.62
C THR A 102 -7.94 5.62 9.62
N GLY A 103 -8.51 6.83 9.56
CA GLY A 103 -9.48 7.32 10.55
C GLY A 103 -8.84 7.71 11.88
N ARG A 104 -7.50 7.72 11.99
CA ARG A 104 -6.78 8.14 13.19
C ARG A 104 -6.62 9.66 13.27
N PRO A 105 -6.52 10.23 14.49
CA PRO A 105 -6.14 11.64 14.65
C PRO A 105 -4.80 11.94 13.97
N VAL A 106 -4.68 13.14 13.38
CA VAL A 106 -3.44 13.57 12.69
C VAL A 106 -2.24 13.57 13.63
N ASP A 107 -2.41 14.00 14.88
CA ASP A 107 -1.32 14.04 15.87
C ASP A 107 -0.79 12.63 16.19
N GLU A 108 -1.67 11.63 16.27
CA GLU A 108 -1.27 10.24 16.49
C GLU A 108 -0.49 9.68 15.29
N VAL A 109 -0.96 9.96 14.08
CA VAL A 109 -0.24 9.59 12.85
C VAL A 109 1.13 10.27 12.79
N HIS A 110 1.20 11.56 13.15
CA HIS A 110 2.43 12.33 13.14
C HIS A 110 3.51 11.74 14.06
N ASP A 111 3.11 11.36 15.28
CA ASP A 111 4.00 10.71 16.25
C ASP A 111 4.44 9.32 15.77
N ASP A 112 3.50 8.56 15.22
CA ASP A 112 3.74 7.20 14.72
C ASP A 112 4.61 7.14 13.46
N MET A 113 4.70 8.25 12.73
CA MET A 113 5.55 8.43 11.55
C MET A 113 6.91 9.06 11.88
N ASP A 114 7.18 9.53 13.10
CA ASP A 114 8.44 10.22 13.41
C ASP A 114 9.67 9.31 13.22
N ARG A 115 9.49 8.00 13.38
CA ARG A 115 10.49 6.97 13.09
C ARG A 115 9.89 5.87 12.23
N ASP A 116 10.78 5.03 11.68
CA ASP A 116 10.39 3.81 10.98
C ASP A 116 9.49 2.95 11.87
N ARG A 117 8.22 2.85 11.49
CA ARG A 117 7.25 1.98 12.14
C ARG A 117 6.81 0.90 11.16
N PHE A 118 7.18 -0.34 11.46
CA PHE A 118 6.80 -1.49 10.65
C PHE A 118 5.55 -2.18 11.22
N PHE A 119 4.75 -2.75 10.33
CA PHE A 119 3.52 -3.46 10.65
C PHE A 119 3.52 -4.84 9.99
N THR A 120 3.01 -5.85 10.71
CA THR A 120 2.44 -7.05 10.07
C THR A 120 1.14 -6.66 9.34
N PRO A 121 0.60 -7.54 8.46
CA PRO A 121 -0.68 -7.28 7.81
C PRO A 121 -1.83 -7.08 8.82
N GLU A 122 -1.84 -7.83 9.91
CA GLU A 122 -2.86 -7.72 10.97
C GLU A 122 -2.73 -6.39 11.71
N GLU A 123 -1.51 -6.01 12.11
CA GLU A 123 -1.24 -4.72 12.74
C GLU A 123 -1.60 -3.55 11.80
N ALA A 124 -1.36 -3.70 10.50
CA ALA A 124 -1.71 -2.70 9.50
C ALA A 124 -3.23 -2.59 9.31
N MET A 125 -3.96 -3.70 9.41
CA MET A 125 -5.42 -3.73 9.37
C MET A 125 -6.01 -3.05 10.61
N ASP A 126 -5.52 -3.40 11.80
CA ASP A 126 -5.92 -2.76 13.06
C ASP A 126 -5.55 -1.26 13.10
N TYR A 127 -4.47 -0.88 12.40
CA TYR A 127 -4.10 0.53 12.23
C TYR A 127 -5.00 1.29 11.26
N GLY A 128 -5.67 0.58 10.34
CA GLY A 128 -6.48 1.16 9.26
C GLY A 128 -5.69 1.48 7.98
N LEU A 129 -4.48 0.96 7.82
CA LEU A 129 -3.68 1.08 6.59
C LEU A 129 -4.22 0.17 5.47
N ILE A 130 -4.83 -0.95 5.86
CA ILE A 130 -5.52 -1.88 4.97
C ILE A 130 -6.87 -2.29 5.58
N ASP A 131 -7.73 -2.90 4.79
CA ASP A 131 -9.04 -3.39 5.21
C ASP A 131 -9.04 -4.89 5.48
N ARG A 132 -8.17 -5.67 4.82
CA ARG A 132 -8.19 -7.14 4.92
C ARG A 132 -6.86 -7.81 4.57
N VAL A 133 -6.54 -8.89 5.29
CA VAL A 133 -5.45 -9.82 4.98
C VAL A 133 -5.98 -11.00 4.15
N LEU A 134 -5.28 -11.38 3.08
CA LEU A 134 -5.68 -12.45 2.16
C LEU A 134 -4.96 -13.77 2.48
N GLU A 135 -5.60 -14.70 3.17
CA GLU A 135 -4.95 -15.93 3.68
C GLU A 135 -4.82 -17.11 2.68
N THR A 136 -5.42 -17.01 1.48
CA THR A 136 -5.59 -18.03 0.39
C THR A 136 -7.02 -18.59 0.25
N HIS A 137 -7.47 -18.70 -1.01
CA HIS A 137 -8.81 -19.09 -1.53
C HIS A 137 -9.99 -18.12 -1.40
N GLU A 138 -9.92 -17.00 -2.14
CA GLU A 138 -11.12 -16.42 -2.77
C GLU A 138 -11.18 -16.65 -4.30
N LEU A 139 -10.12 -17.23 -4.88
CA LEU A 139 -10.18 -17.79 -6.23
C LEU A 139 -10.65 -19.23 -6.09
N THR A 140 -11.87 -19.50 -6.56
CA THR A 140 -12.35 -20.85 -6.83
C THR A 140 -11.22 -21.59 -7.55
N ARG A 141 -10.70 -22.68 -6.97
CA ARG A 141 -9.72 -23.53 -7.66
C ARG A 141 -10.35 -23.96 -8.97
N LEU A 142 -9.93 -23.36 -10.09
CA LEU A 142 -10.10 -24.03 -11.36
C LEU A 142 -9.25 -25.31 -11.28
N PRO A 143 -9.77 -26.46 -11.75
CA PRO A 143 -9.10 -27.75 -11.59
C PRO A 143 -7.82 -27.90 -12.44
N TYR A 144 -7.15 -26.80 -12.81
CA TYR A 144 -5.95 -26.83 -13.62
C TYR A 144 -4.71 -26.58 -12.78
N GLY A 145 -4.15 -27.68 -12.28
CA GLY A 145 -2.76 -27.80 -11.85
C GLY A 145 -2.11 -28.95 -12.62
N PHE A 146 -0.77 -29.01 -12.59
CA PHE A 146 0.01 -30.08 -13.20
C PHE A 146 -0.45 -31.43 -12.63
N VAL A 147 -1.11 -32.24 -13.44
CA VAL A 147 -1.38 -33.66 -13.13
C VAL A 147 -0.07 -34.40 -13.44
N PRO A 148 0.62 -34.98 -12.45
CA PRO A 148 1.75 -35.87 -12.74
C PRO A 148 1.28 -36.98 -13.70
N GLU A 149 2.08 -37.34 -14.70
CA GLU A 149 1.74 -38.34 -15.74
C GLU A 149 1.54 -39.78 -15.23
N GLU A 150 1.39 -40.01 -13.93
CA GLU A 150 1.12 -41.32 -13.34
C GLU A 150 -0.37 -41.42 -12.96
N GLY A 151 -1.19 -41.82 -13.93
CA GLY A 151 -2.62 -42.08 -13.66
C GLY A 151 -3.56 -42.04 -14.87
N ARG A 152 -3.05 -41.97 -16.11
CA ARG A 152 -3.88 -42.07 -17.32
C ARG A 152 -4.08 -43.52 -17.78
N GLU A 153 -4.59 -44.37 -16.91
CA GLU A 153 -5.22 -45.64 -17.32
C GLU A 153 -6.36 -45.91 -16.34
N GLU A 154 -7.61 -45.60 -16.73
CA GLU A 154 -8.83 -46.36 -16.38
C GLU A 154 -10.17 -45.68 -16.78
N GLU A 155 -10.19 -44.53 -17.46
CA GLU A 155 -11.46 -43.99 -18.03
C GLU A 155 -11.56 -44.13 -19.55
N ALA A 156 -11.26 -45.32 -20.06
CA ALA A 156 -11.55 -45.68 -21.44
C ALA A 156 -12.05 -47.12 -21.56
N GLU A 157 -12.95 -47.55 -20.69
CA GLU A 157 -13.82 -48.72 -20.94
C GLU A 157 -15.08 -48.64 -20.08
N GLY A 158 -16.15 -48.10 -20.64
CA GLY A 158 -17.45 -47.98 -19.96
C GLY A 158 -18.51 -47.41 -20.89
N LEU A 159 -19.10 -48.31 -21.68
CA LEU A 159 -20.40 -48.14 -22.37
C LEU A 159 -21.51 -47.71 -21.41
#